data_AF-A0A7L6WPA0-F1
#
_entry.id   AF-A0A7L6WPA0-F1
#
_cell.length_a   1.000
_cell.length_b   1.000
_cell.length_c   1.000
_cell.angle_alpha   90.00
_cell.angle_beta   90.00
_cell.angle_gamma   90.00
#
_symmetry.space_group_name_H-M   'P 1'
#
loop_
_entity.id
_entity.type
_entity.pdbx_description
1 polymer ?
#
loop_
_entity_poly.entity_id
_entity_poly.type
_entity_poly.pdbx_seq_one_letter_code
_entity_poly.pdbx_strand_id
1 'polypeptide(L)'
;MNDEQKKDFEEIQKSLKELEEIISKTDFSDIKDINNTVAKAYDIYKNFPDSEAVALAYAHTLSILAKIQDSVDEVIATVAKAYDIYENFPDSETVAFAYVETLSILAKIQDSVDEVIATVAKAYDIYENFPDSEAVAFAYVKTLVYLASRQDAKQDLMETFTEVINIYNKFSKKEHISRVFAAVISEYINNINSNFSSGEKVSVKERLKILFNCLSNDNYELTEYIIGNIFYFNNGTDSFNSDTVSVTKEMFKIIIEFGVELTRYAPLIELLKDLEDCYWEQLIKIYWIVQKIKYQLSVKDLTEKKFGHYTSGEVLQIFLKQSKDSKNRKEEYYIREHSRLCNVKYMNDPEEGTVLDKYLGISESDYSEDFLKPSPWFLMSLTTEIDNLAMWSQYGARAEGVCLVLKTDSFKVYESMAETEWMGKFGNSILEKKLISTKCEETNSSYEKDYLYRICYLDEESLNNGDSNVVKEDNNNMLDDEEIKSINTSLVELKQFLNNIAKDSLLNKAIEECLEEIRYLFKVSGYSYESELRILKYAMLDPDNKDIKIDDKSGPVAKLYLERVMPIQLEQVIFGPKFSNPEHVVPLLHLLDKDIELKRSERKFK
;
A
#
# COMPACT_ATOMS: atom_id res chain seq x y z
N MET A 1 -32.85 36.50 17.05
CA MET A 1 -31.61 37.28 17.26
C MET A 1 -31.94 38.75 17.27
N ASN A 2 -31.67 39.44 18.37
CA ASN A 2 -31.65 40.90 18.42
C ASN A 2 -30.34 41.42 17.77
N ASP A 3 -30.21 42.74 17.57
CA ASP A 3 -29.05 43.34 16.87
C ASP A 3 -27.71 43.12 17.62
N GLU A 4 -27.76 42.96 18.94
CA GLU A 4 -26.60 42.69 19.79
C GLU A 4 -26.09 41.25 19.60
N GLN A 5 -26.99 40.26 19.58
CA GLN A 5 -26.65 38.87 19.26
C GLN A 5 -26.14 38.67 17.83
N LYS A 6 -26.56 39.51 16.88
CA LYS A 6 -26.01 39.52 15.51
C LYS A 6 -24.57 40.00 15.48
N LYS A 7 -24.27 41.06 16.23
CA LYS A 7 -22.94 41.63 16.32
C LYS A 7 -21.95 40.65 16.97
N ASP A 8 -22.36 40.01 18.07
CA ASP A 8 -21.52 39.02 18.75
C ASP A 8 -21.25 37.80 17.86
N PHE A 9 -22.25 37.34 17.08
CA PHE A 9 -22.06 36.26 16.10
C PHE A 9 -21.07 36.62 14.99
N GLU A 10 -21.15 37.84 14.45
CA GLU A 10 -20.20 38.33 13.43
C GLU A 10 -18.77 38.46 13.98
N GLU A 11 -18.61 38.92 15.23
CA GLU A 11 -17.31 39.00 15.90
C GLU A 11 -16.71 37.61 16.18
N ILE A 12 -17.51 36.64 16.65
CA ILE A 12 -17.08 35.24 16.84
C ILE A 12 -16.62 34.63 15.50
N GLN A 13 -17.39 34.79 14.43
CA GLN A 13 -17.03 34.28 13.10
C GLN A 13 -15.74 34.88 12.57
N LYS A 14 -15.49 36.17 12.85
CA LYS A 14 -14.24 36.84 12.49
C LYS A 14 -13.06 36.27 13.28
N SER A 15 -13.23 36.09 14.60
CA SER A 15 -12.18 35.53 15.46
C SER A 15 -11.87 34.07 15.15
N LEU A 16 -12.88 33.27 14.78
CA LEU A 16 -12.65 31.89 14.32
C LEU A 16 -11.83 31.85 13.03
N LYS A 17 -12.13 32.71 12.04
CA LYS A 17 -11.32 32.81 10.82
C LYS A 17 -9.90 33.27 11.10
N GLU A 18 -9.72 34.22 12.02
CA GLU A 18 -8.39 34.64 12.44
C GLU A 18 -7.61 33.47 13.07
N LEU A 19 -8.28 32.68 13.91
CA LEU A 19 -7.69 31.51 14.53
C LEU A 19 -7.35 30.41 13.51
N GLU A 20 -8.24 30.12 12.56
CA GLU A 20 -7.99 29.22 11.44
C GLU A 20 -6.76 29.67 10.63
N GLU A 21 -6.65 30.97 10.34
CA GLU A 21 -5.51 31.54 9.62
C GLU A 21 -4.21 31.41 10.42
N ILE A 22 -4.25 31.67 11.74
CA ILE A 22 -3.09 31.48 12.61
C ILE A 22 -2.66 30.01 12.59
N ILE A 23 -3.59 29.09 12.85
CA ILE A 23 -3.34 27.64 12.90
C ILE A 23 -2.77 27.15 11.56
N SER A 24 -3.27 27.65 10.42
CA SER A 24 -2.79 27.25 9.10
C SER A 24 -1.33 27.67 8.82
N LYS A 25 -0.82 28.67 9.54
CA LYS A 25 0.56 29.18 9.41
C LYS A 25 1.48 28.66 10.51
N THR A 26 0.96 27.94 11.49
CA THR A 26 1.75 27.39 12.59
C THR A 26 2.65 26.27 12.09
N ASP A 27 3.94 26.38 12.35
CA ASP A 27 4.85 25.24 12.21
C ASP A 27 4.62 24.28 13.39
N PHE A 28 3.91 23.18 13.14
CA PHE A 28 3.60 22.20 14.17
C PHE A 28 4.78 21.36 14.64
N SER A 29 5.97 21.56 14.06
CA SER A 29 7.21 20.95 14.53
C SER A 29 7.99 21.83 15.52
N ASP A 30 7.65 23.12 15.66
CA ASP A 30 8.30 24.04 16.59
C ASP A 30 7.40 24.34 17.80
N ILE A 31 7.84 23.87 18.98
CA ILE A 31 7.16 24.10 20.26
C ILE A 31 6.94 25.57 20.58
N LYS A 32 7.82 26.46 20.12
CA LYS A 32 7.68 27.89 20.34
C LYS A 32 6.53 28.47 19.53
N ASP A 33 6.39 28.06 18.27
CA ASP A 33 5.31 28.51 17.40
C ASP A 33 3.95 27.95 17.83
N ILE A 34 3.90 26.70 18.29
CA ILE A 34 2.69 26.14 18.90
C ILE A 34 2.33 26.89 20.19
N ASN A 35 3.29 27.17 21.08
CA ASN A 35 3.01 27.95 22.30
C ASN A 35 2.47 29.35 21.98
N ASN A 36 3.01 30.02 20.96
CA ASN A 36 2.48 31.30 20.49
C ASN A 36 1.03 31.17 19.97
N THR A 37 0.74 30.08 19.27
CA THR A 37 -0.60 29.77 18.75
C THR A 37 -1.58 29.51 19.89
N VAL A 38 -1.19 28.71 20.89
CA VAL A 38 -1.96 28.43 22.11
C VAL A 38 -2.28 29.71 22.87
N ALA A 39 -1.31 30.62 23.01
CA ALA A 39 -1.53 31.90 23.69
C ALA A 39 -2.58 32.77 22.97
N LYS A 40 -2.50 32.87 21.64
CA LYS A 40 -3.50 33.61 20.84
C LYS A 40 -4.87 32.94 20.89
N ALA A 41 -4.91 31.62 20.83
CA ALA A 41 -6.14 30.85 20.95
C ALA A 41 -6.81 31.07 22.31
N TYR A 42 -6.02 31.09 23.38
CA TYR A 42 -6.49 31.43 24.72
C TYR A 42 -7.02 32.87 24.81
N ASP A 43 -6.32 33.85 24.21
CA ASP A 43 -6.78 35.25 24.22
C ASP A 43 -8.14 35.41 23.51
N ILE A 44 -8.35 34.70 22.40
CA ILE A 44 -9.63 34.66 21.70
C ILE A 44 -10.70 33.96 22.55
N TYR A 45 -10.39 32.79 23.10
CA TYR A 45 -11.29 32.05 23.98
C TYR A 45 -11.72 32.88 25.20
N LYS A 46 -10.79 33.62 25.81
CA LYS A 46 -11.08 34.51 26.93
C LYS A 46 -12.09 35.62 26.59
N ASN A 47 -12.12 36.08 25.34
CA ASN A 47 -13.10 37.08 24.88
C ASN A 47 -14.46 36.47 24.56
N PHE A 48 -14.50 35.18 24.22
CA PHE A 48 -15.72 34.44 23.87
C PHE A 48 -15.81 33.10 24.63
N PRO A 49 -15.82 33.11 25.98
CA PRO A 49 -15.67 31.90 26.77
C PRO A 49 -16.89 30.97 26.67
N ASP A 50 -18.07 31.53 26.33
CA ASP A 50 -19.33 30.80 26.15
C ASP A 50 -19.51 30.25 24.71
N SER A 51 -18.56 30.52 23.81
CA SER A 51 -18.62 30.05 22.43
C SER A 51 -17.98 28.67 22.29
N GLU A 52 -18.80 27.63 22.16
CA GLU A 52 -18.37 26.24 21.97
C GLU A 52 -17.35 26.08 20.82
N ALA A 53 -17.59 26.75 19.69
CA ALA A 53 -16.68 26.68 18.55
C ALA A 53 -15.27 27.24 18.85
N VAL A 54 -15.19 28.28 19.69
CA VAL A 54 -13.92 28.90 20.09
C VAL A 54 -13.25 28.02 21.15
N ALA A 55 -14.04 27.50 22.09
CA ALA A 55 -13.60 26.55 23.10
C ALA A 55 -12.99 25.29 22.48
N LEU A 56 -13.67 24.69 21.50
CA LEU A 56 -13.18 23.55 20.71
C LEU A 56 -11.85 23.88 20.05
N ALA A 57 -11.75 25.02 19.37
CA ALA A 57 -10.55 25.37 18.64
C ALA A 57 -9.34 25.59 19.57
N TYR A 58 -9.58 26.16 20.75
CA TYR A 58 -8.55 26.25 21.79
C TYR A 58 -8.18 24.87 22.36
N ALA A 59 -9.17 24.03 22.69
CA ALA A 59 -8.95 22.67 23.20
C ALA A 59 -8.18 21.78 22.22
N HIS A 60 -8.48 21.87 20.92
CA HIS A 60 -7.75 21.16 19.88
C HIS A 60 -6.31 21.67 19.74
N THR A 61 -6.08 22.97 19.89
CA THR A 61 -4.72 23.52 19.90
C THR A 61 -3.92 23.01 21.12
N LEU A 62 -4.58 22.85 22.28
CA LEU A 62 -3.98 22.23 23.46
C LEU A 62 -3.64 20.74 23.23
N SER A 63 -4.50 19.96 22.56
CA SER A 63 -4.19 18.56 22.27
C SER A 63 -2.98 18.43 21.33
N ILE A 64 -2.82 19.34 20.36
CA ILE A 64 -1.63 19.43 19.51
C ILE A 64 -0.39 19.78 20.34
N LEU A 65 -0.48 20.77 21.24
CA LEU A 65 0.62 21.11 22.15
C LEU A 65 1.04 19.88 22.98
N ALA A 66 0.09 19.12 23.52
CA ALA A 66 0.41 17.93 24.29
C ALA A 66 1.21 16.90 23.47
N LYS A 67 0.97 16.75 22.16
CA LYS A 67 1.67 15.77 21.30
C LYS A 67 3.16 16.04 21.16
N ILE A 68 3.59 17.29 21.33
CA ILE A 68 4.98 17.73 21.13
C ILE A 68 5.70 18.08 22.43
N GLN A 69 4.99 18.06 23.56
CA GLN A 69 5.58 18.28 24.88
C GLN A 69 6.39 17.05 25.28
N ASP A 70 7.61 17.27 25.75
CA ASP A 70 8.54 16.19 26.11
C ASP A 70 8.43 15.77 27.60
N SER A 71 7.69 16.55 28.41
CA SER A 71 7.57 16.34 29.86
C SER A 71 6.16 15.96 30.28
N VAL A 72 6.06 14.92 31.12
CA VAL A 72 4.80 14.48 31.73
C VAL A 72 4.13 15.63 32.51
N ASP A 73 4.90 16.43 33.24
CA ASP A 73 4.36 17.55 34.02
C ASP A 73 3.75 18.65 33.13
N GLU A 74 4.36 18.90 31.97
CA GLU A 74 3.85 19.87 31.00
C GLU A 74 2.54 19.40 30.38
N VAL A 75 2.46 18.10 30.03
CA VAL A 75 1.22 17.50 29.52
C VAL A 75 0.14 17.45 30.58
N ILE A 76 0.46 17.19 31.85
CA ILE A 76 -0.50 17.27 32.97
C ILE A 76 -1.09 18.68 33.07
N ALA A 77 -0.27 19.72 32.96
CA ALA A 77 -0.74 21.10 32.96
C ALA A 77 -1.63 21.40 31.74
N THR A 78 -1.32 20.85 30.57
CA THR A 78 -2.14 20.95 29.35
C THR A 78 -3.48 20.21 29.51
N VAL A 79 -3.48 19.02 30.10
CA VAL A 79 -4.69 18.25 30.43
C VAL A 79 -5.60 19.01 31.39
N ALA A 80 -5.04 19.69 32.40
CA ALA A 80 -5.82 20.51 33.32
C ALA A 80 -6.55 21.66 32.58
N LYS A 81 -5.86 22.36 31.68
CA LYS A 81 -6.49 23.40 30.84
C LYS A 81 -7.58 22.84 29.93
N ALA A 82 -7.34 21.67 29.33
CA ALA A 82 -8.35 21.01 28.49
C ALA A 82 -9.58 20.57 29.30
N TYR A 83 -9.37 20.10 30.53
CA TYR A 83 -10.45 19.79 31.47
C TYR A 83 -11.28 21.02 31.84
N ASP A 84 -10.64 22.15 32.15
CA ASP A 84 -11.35 23.41 32.47
C ASP A 84 -12.28 23.84 31.32
N ILE A 85 -11.86 23.61 30.07
CA ILE A 85 -12.71 23.88 28.89
C ILE A 85 -13.88 22.89 28.84
N TYR A 86 -13.60 21.60 29.02
CA TYR A 86 -14.65 20.58 29.04
C TYR A 86 -15.68 20.82 30.16
N GLU A 87 -15.25 21.23 31.36
CA GLU A 87 -16.16 21.53 32.47
C GLU A 87 -17.12 22.68 32.15
N ASN A 88 -16.71 23.63 31.31
CA ASN A 88 -17.57 24.70 30.81
C ASN A 88 -18.52 24.25 29.69
N PHE A 89 -18.19 23.16 28.99
CA PHE A 89 -18.98 22.59 27.88
C PHE A 89 -19.20 21.08 28.05
N PRO A 90 -19.80 20.63 29.18
CA PRO A 90 -19.86 19.20 29.51
C PRO A 90 -20.76 18.40 28.57
N ASP A 91 -21.67 19.07 27.84
CA ASP A 91 -22.56 18.47 26.85
C ASP A 91 -21.98 18.51 25.42
N SER A 92 -20.81 19.12 25.20
CA SER A 92 -20.19 19.20 23.88
C SER A 92 -19.36 17.96 23.57
N GLU A 93 -19.85 17.15 22.63
CA GLU A 93 -19.14 15.95 22.15
C GLU A 93 -17.74 16.28 21.60
N THR A 94 -17.61 17.39 20.86
CA THR A 94 -16.34 17.76 20.23
C THR A 94 -15.30 18.26 21.23
N VAL A 95 -15.72 18.99 22.27
CA VAL A 95 -14.83 19.42 23.36
C VAL A 95 -14.45 18.22 24.23
N ALA A 96 -15.41 17.33 24.52
CA ALA A 96 -15.16 16.07 25.22
C ALA A 96 -14.12 15.22 24.48
N PHE A 97 -14.23 15.08 23.15
CA PHE A 97 -13.23 14.41 22.34
C PHE A 97 -11.83 15.03 22.48
N ALA A 98 -11.71 16.36 22.36
CA ALA A 98 -10.41 17.03 22.50
C ALA A 98 -9.78 16.82 23.89
N TYR A 99 -10.60 16.80 24.94
CA TYR A 99 -10.13 16.48 26.29
C TYR A 99 -9.61 15.05 26.39
N VAL A 100 -10.39 14.05 25.92
CA VAL A 100 -9.98 12.63 25.94
C VAL A 100 -8.77 12.37 25.04
N GLU A 101 -8.65 13.07 23.91
CA GLU A 101 -7.45 13.01 23.08
C GLU A 101 -6.21 13.47 23.86
N THR A 102 -6.34 14.56 24.63
CA THR A 102 -5.27 15.06 25.50
C THR A 102 -4.93 14.06 26.62
N LEU A 103 -5.94 13.41 27.22
CA LEU A 103 -5.73 12.30 28.18
C LEU A 103 -4.97 11.12 27.53
N SER A 104 -5.30 10.76 26.29
CA SER A 104 -4.62 9.68 25.58
C SER A 104 -3.13 9.97 25.37
N ILE A 105 -2.77 11.24 25.14
CA ILE A 105 -1.38 11.68 25.02
C ILE A 105 -0.66 11.60 26.36
N LEU A 106 -1.32 11.98 27.45
CA LEU A 106 -0.79 11.79 28.80
C LEU A 106 -0.52 10.31 29.09
N ALA A 107 -1.49 9.43 28.79
CA ALA A 107 -1.34 7.98 28.94
C ALA A 107 -0.17 7.40 28.12
N LYS A 108 0.09 7.96 26.94
CA LYS A 108 1.21 7.55 26.07
C LYS A 108 2.57 7.77 26.70
N ILE A 109 2.75 8.84 27.47
CA ILE A 109 4.06 9.24 28.02
C ILE A 109 4.22 8.89 29.50
N GLN A 110 3.14 8.50 30.19
CA GLN A 110 3.19 8.00 31.55
C GLN A 110 3.89 6.64 31.62
N ASP A 111 4.84 6.51 32.55
CA ASP A 111 5.59 5.27 32.77
C ASP A 111 4.88 4.32 33.76
N SER A 112 4.19 4.87 34.76
CA SER A 112 3.55 4.08 35.82
C SER A 112 2.20 3.53 35.36
N VAL A 113 1.99 2.22 35.48
CA VAL A 113 0.69 1.59 35.19
C VAL A 113 -0.44 2.18 36.03
N ASP A 114 -0.19 2.51 37.30
CA ASP A 114 -1.20 3.09 38.20
C ASP A 114 -1.62 4.50 37.74
N GLU A 115 -0.69 5.28 37.21
CA GLU A 115 -0.97 6.61 36.66
C GLU A 115 -1.80 6.49 35.37
N VAL A 116 -1.47 5.53 34.50
CA VAL A 116 -2.25 5.27 33.29
C VAL A 116 -3.66 4.77 33.64
N ILE A 117 -3.82 3.90 34.66
CA ILE A 117 -5.13 3.47 35.16
C ILE A 117 -5.98 4.68 35.59
N ALA A 118 -5.39 5.63 36.32
CA ALA A 118 -6.10 6.85 36.72
C ALA A 118 -6.49 7.72 35.52
N THR A 119 -5.64 7.81 34.50
CA THR A 119 -5.94 8.51 33.24
C THR A 119 -7.06 7.80 32.45
N VAL A 120 -7.05 6.46 32.38
CA VAL A 120 -8.10 5.65 31.75
C VAL A 120 -9.44 5.83 32.45
N ALA A 121 -9.47 5.89 33.79
CA ALA A 121 -10.70 6.13 34.53
C ALA A 121 -11.34 7.47 34.15
N LYS A 122 -10.55 8.54 34.04
CA LYS A 122 -11.04 9.84 33.56
C LYS A 122 -11.58 9.76 32.13
N ALA A 123 -10.88 9.06 31.24
CA ALA A 123 -11.34 8.89 29.87
C ALA A 123 -12.64 8.06 29.77
N TYR A 124 -12.78 7.05 30.63
CA TYR A 124 -14.00 6.24 30.74
C TYR A 124 -15.19 7.07 31.21
N ASP A 125 -15.03 7.92 32.23
CA ASP A 125 -16.10 8.80 32.71
C ASP A 125 -16.66 9.70 31.58
N ILE A 126 -15.79 10.17 30.69
CA ILE A 126 -16.21 10.96 29.52
C ILE A 126 -16.91 10.06 28.48
N TYR A 127 -16.38 8.87 28.20
CA TYR A 127 -17.02 7.93 27.29
C TYR A 127 -18.41 7.49 27.78
N GLU A 128 -18.61 7.28 29.08
CA GLU A 128 -19.93 6.98 29.65
C GLU A 128 -20.94 8.11 29.45
N ASN A 129 -20.49 9.37 29.45
CA ASN A 129 -21.33 10.52 29.16
C ASN A 129 -21.64 10.66 27.67
N PHE A 130 -20.74 10.19 26.79
CA PHE A 130 -20.87 10.23 25.33
C PHE A 130 -20.78 8.83 24.71
N PRO A 131 -21.65 7.87 25.10
CA PRO A 131 -21.45 6.47 24.76
C PRO A 131 -21.59 6.23 23.26
N ASP A 132 -22.34 7.05 22.54
CA ASP A 132 -22.60 6.93 21.10
C ASP A 132 -21.65 7.79 20.24
N SER A 133 -20.73 8.54 20.87
CA SER A 133 -19.73 9.33 20.15
C SER A 133 -18.61 8.46 19.59
N GLU A 134 -18.50 8.46 18.27
CA GLU A 134 -17.43 7.78 17.53
C GLU A 134 -16.04 8.33 17.89
N ALA A 135 -15.94 9.65 17.99
CA ALA A 135 -14.68 10.35 18.25
C ALA A 135 -14.19 10.10 19.69
N VAL A 136 -15.08 10.23 20.69
CA VAL A 136 -14.75 9.97 22.09
C VAL A 136 -14.39 8.49 22.29
N ALA A 137 -15.17 7.57 21.71
CA ALA A 137 -14.89 6.14 21.79
C ALA A 137 -13.51 5.79 21.22
N PHE A 138 -13.12 6.39 20.09
CA PHE A 138 -11.79 6.24 19.53
C PHE A 138 -10.69 6.71 20.51
N ALA A 139 -10.80 7.94 21.04
CA ALA A 139 -9.79 8.47 21.95
C ALA A 139 -9.69 7.64 23.25
N TYR A 140 -10.82 7.14 23.74
CA TYR A 140 -10.86 6.23 24.88
C TYR A 140 -10.15 4.90 24.58
N VAL A 141 -10.44 4.27 23.44
CA VAL A 141 -9.77 3.03 23.02
C VAL A 141 -8.27 3.20 22.84
N LYS A 142 -7.84 4.35 22.31
CA LYS A 142 -6.41 4.68 22.23
C LYS A 142 -5.76 4.73 23.62
N THR A 143 -6.47 5.31 24.60
CA THR A 143 -6.02 5.36 26.00
C THR A 143 -5.95 3.97 26.63
N LEU A 144 -6.94 3.10 26.38
CA LEU A 144 -6.93 1.68 26.81
C LEU A 144 -5.75 0.90 26.21
N VAL A 145 -5.41 1.16 24.96
CA VAL A 145 -4.26 0.48 24.33
C VAL A 145 -2.92 0.94 24.93
N TYR A 146 -2.79 2.22 25.30
CA TYR A 146 -1.62 2.65 26.07
C TYR A 146 -1.58 1.97 27.45
N LEU A 147 -2.71 1.76 28.13
CA LEU A 147 -2.75 0.94 29.34
C LEU A 147 -2.30 -0.50 29.10
N ALA A 148 -2.80 -1.16 28.05
CA ALA A 148 -2.42 -2.53 27.71
C ALA A 148 -0.91 -2.68 27.46
N SER A 149 -0.22 -1.62 27.03
CA SER A 149 1.23 -1.63 26.87
C SER A 149 2.01 -1.54 28.19
N ARG A 150 1.39 -1.16 29.30
CA ARG A 150 2.03 -1.13 30.64
C ARG A 150 1.61 -2.28 31.55
N GLN A 151 0.54 -3.00 31.22
CA GLN A 151 0.02 -4.08 32.06
C GLN A 151 0.88 -5.33 31.98
N ASP A 152 1.26 -5.90 33.12
CA ASP A 152 2.06 -7.14 33.21
C ASP A 152 1.27 -8.38 33.62
N ALA A 153 -0.01 -8.23 33.94
CA ALA A 153 -0.88 -9.34 34.32
C ALA A 153 -1.76 -9.77 33.15
N LYS A 154 -1.84 -11.09 32.92
CA LYS A 154 -2.67 -11.65 31.84
C LYS A 154 -4.14 -11.29 31.99
N GLN A 155 -4.64 -11.25 33.22
CA GLN A 155 -6.03 -10.93 33.52
C GLN A 155 -6.35 -9.48 33.14
N ASP A 156 -5.53 -8.53 33.59
CA ASP A 156 -5.69 -7.10 33.31
C ASP A 156 -5.64 -6.82 31.79
N LEU A 157 -4.72 -7.48 31.07
CA LEU A 157 -4.63 -7.41 29.61
C LEU A 157 -5.91 -7.93 28.94
N MET A 158 -6.43 -9.07 29.41
CA MET A 158 -7.64 -9.67 28.86
C MET A 158 -8.86 -8.78 29.08
N GLU A 159 -9.00 -8.18 30.27
CA GLU A 159 -10.07 -7.23 30.58
C GLU A 159 -9.98 -6.00 29.68
N THR A 160 -8.79 -5.44 29.51
CA THR A 160 -8.55 -4.26 28.68
C THR A 160 -8.88 -4.51 27.21
N PHE A 161 -8.41 -5.64 26.64
CA PHE A 161 -8.74 -5.97 25.25
C PHE A 161 -10.21 -6.34 25.06
N THR A 162 -10.84 -6.98 26.04
CA THR A 162 -12.28 -7.25 26.00
C THR A 162 -13.07 -5.94 25.89
N GLU A 163 -12.69 -4.91 26.66
CA GLU A 163 -13.32 -3.59 26.57
C GLU A 163 -13.10 -2.94 25.20
N VAL A 164 -11.86 -2.95 24.69
CA VAL A 164 -11.55 -2.45 23.34
C VAL A 164 -12.43 -3.12 22.28
N ILE A 165 -12.60 -4.44 22.35
CA ILE A 165 -13.42 -5.20 21.39
C ILE A 165 -14.93 -4.94 21.59
N ASN A 166 -15.41 -4.77 22.82
CA ASN A 166 -16.80 -4.39 23.07
C ASN A 166 -17.15 -3.04 22.45
N ILE A 167 -16.26 -2.06 22.58
CA ILE A 167 -16.42 -0.75 21.95
C ILE A 167 -16.38 -0.90 20.43
N TYR A 168 -15.42 -1.66 19.88
CA TYR A 168 -15.40 -1.96 18.44
C TYR A 168 -16.74 -2.56 17.98
N ASN A 169 -17.26 -3.56 18.67
CA ASN A 169 -18.50 -4.23 18.30
C ASN A 169 -19.68 -3.28 18.28
N LYS A 170 -19.76 -2.34 19.23
CA LYS A 170 -20.76 -1.26 19.27
C LYS A 170 -20.74 -0.41 18.00
N PHE A 171 -19.55 -0.17 17.46
CA PHE A 171 -19.31 0.71 16.32
C PHE A 171 -18.98 -0.02 15.01
N SER A 172 -19.00 -1.35 14.99
CA SER A 172 -18.54 -2.23 13.90
C SER A 172 -19.18 -1.99 12.53
N LYS A 173 -20.34 -1.32 12.51
CA LYS A 173 -21.02 -0.91 11.26
C LYS A 173 -20.43 0.35 10.63
N LYS A 174 -19.49 1.03 11.30
CA LYS A 174 -18.86 2.28 10.89
C LYS A 174 -17.43 2.01 10.45
N GLU A 175 -17.22 2.02 9.14
CA GLU A 175 -15.92 1.75 8.54
C GLU A 175 -14.78 2.63 9.05
N HIS A 176 -15.04 3.94 9.22
CA HIS A 176 -14.00 4.85 9.70
C HIS A 176 -13.47 4.37 11.05
N ILE A 177 -14.36 3.89 11.91
CA ILE A 177 -14.02 3.34 13.21
C ILE A 177 -13.22 2.04 13.06
N SER A 178 -13.60 1.14 12.15
CA SER A 178 -12.83 -0.09 11.92
C SER A 178 -11.39 0.18 11.50
N ARG A 179 -11.16 1.14 10.59
CA ARG A 179 -9.79 1.55 10.20
C ARG A 179 -9.02 2.12 11.37
N VAL A 180 -9.65 3.00 12.12
CA VAL A 180 -9.03 3.70 13.23
C VAL A 180 -8.69 2.73 14.36
N PHE A 181 -9.58 1.78 14.67
CA PHE A 181 -9.33 0.73 15.66
C PHE A 181 -8.21 -0.21 15.23
N ALA A 182 -8.20 -0.60 13.95
CA ALA A 182 -7.09 -1.39 13.41
C ALA A 182 -5.76 -0.64 13.56
N ALA A 183 -5.71 0.66 13.27
CA ALA A 183 -4.50 1.46 13.43
C ALA A 183 -4.01 1.48 14.89
N VAL A 184 -4.90 1.65 15.86
CA VAL A 184 -4.55 1.63 17.30
C VAL A 184 -4.04 0.26 17.73
N ILE A 185 -4.73 -0.82 17.35
CA ILE A 185 -4.29 -2.18 17.68
C ILE A 185 -2.96 -2.52 16.98
N SER A 186 -2.75 -2.06 15.76
CA SER A 186 -1.48 -2.25 15.09
C SER A 186 -0.34 -1.45 15.73
N GLU A 187 -0.60 -0.20 16.15
CA GLU A 187 0.36 0.58 16.96
C GLU A 187 0.77 -0.19 18.21
N TYR A 188 -0.18 -0.82 18.92
CA TYR A 188 0.11 -1.74 20.01
C TYR A 188 1.07 -2.84 19.55
N ILE A 189 0.68 -3.64 18.56
CA ILE A 189 1.46 -4.80 18.08
C ILE A 189 2.91 -4.43 17.76
N ASN A 190 3.14 -3.30 17.08
CA ASN A 190 4.48 -2.85 16.72
C ASN A 190 5.28 -2.33 17.91
N ASN A 191 4.63 -1.58 18.80
CA ASN A 191 5.31 -1.05 19.99
C ASN A 191 5.69 -2.18 20.96
N ILE A 192 4.92 -3.27 21.03
CA ILE A 192 5.32 -4.43 21.83
C ILE A 192 6.57 -5.11 21.27
N ASN A 193 6.78 -5.04 19.95
CA ASN A 193 7.94 -5.61 19.30
C ASN A 193 9.22 -4.78 19.53
N SER A 194 9.14 -3.45 19.68
CA SER A 194 10.30 -2.56 19.79
C SER A 194 10.77 -2.27 21.23
N ASN A 195 9.84 -2.23 22.20
CA ASN A 195 10.14 -1.67 23.53
C ASN A 195 10.32 -2.71 24.65
N PHE A 196 10.07 -3.98 24.39
CA PHE A 196 9.94 -5.01 25.44
C PHE A 196 11.22 -5.83 25.57
N SER A 197 12.20 -5.31 26.31
CA SER A 197 13.44 -6.03 26.63
C SER A 197 13.24 -6.98 27.81
N SER A 198 13.23 -8.30 27.55
CA SER A 198 13.52 -9.48 28.39
C SER A 198 13.32 -9.49 29.94
N GLY A 199 12.62 -8.53 30.55
CA GLY A 199 12.46 -8.38 32.00
C GLY A 199 11.01 -8.36 32.48
N GLU A 200 10.03 -8.33 31.57
CA GLU A 200 8.61 -8.36 31.90
C GLU A 200 8.06 -9.78 32.11
N LYS A 201 6.97 -9.89 32.88
CA LYS A 201 6.38 -11.17 33.28
C LYS A 201 5.58 -11.88 32.17
N VAL A 202 5.04 -11.15 31.20
CA VAL A 202 4.24 -11.73 30.09
C VAL A 202 4.97 -11.47 28.77
N SER A 203 5.30 -12.54 28.05
CA SER A 203 6.00 -12.42 26.76
C SER A 203 5.14 -11.77 25.69
N VAL A 204 5.80 -11.13 24.70
CA VAL A 204 5.15 -10.55 23.51
C VAL A 204 4.17 -11.55 22.87
N LYS A 205 4.61 -12.79 22.66
CA LYS A 205 3.79 -13.89 22.14
C LYS A 205 2.51 -14.12 22.94
N GLU A 206 2.59 -14.05 24.26
CA GLU A 206 1.42 -14.28 25.13
C GLU A 206 0.47 -13.06 25.16
N ARG A 207 1.00 -11.83 25.17
CA ARG A 207 0.21 -10.60 25.02
C ARG A 207 -0.62 -10.62 23.74
N LEU A 208 0.03 -10.98 22.63
CA LEU A 208 -0.61 -11.08 21.33
C LEU A 208 -1.71 -12.16 21.34
N LYS A 209 -1.44 -13.36 21.89
CA LYS A 209 -2.50 -14.38 22.05
C LYS A 209 -3.72 -13.88 22.82
N ILE A 210 -3.53 -13.10 23.90
CA ILE A 210 -4.65 -12.54 24.66
C ILE A 210 -5.48 -11.60 23.77
N LEU A 211 -4.84 -10.67 23.06
CA LEU A 211 -5.50 -9.78 22.10
C LEU A 211 -6.31 -10.57 21.06
N PHE A 212 -5.73 -11.62 20.45
CA PHE A 212 -6.44 -12.43 19.44
C PHE A 212 -7.55 -13.29 20.01
N ASN A 213 -7.43 -13.77 21.24
CA ASN A 213 -8.53 -14.46 21.90
C ASN A 213 -9.70 -13.51 22.21
N CYS A 214 -9.43 -12.23 22.46
CA CYS A 214 -10.46 -11.20 22.64
C CYS A 214 -11.10 -10.79 21.32
N LEU A 215 -10.36 -10.83 20.21
CA LEU A 215 -10.92 -10.65 18.87
C LEU A 215 -11.91 -11.77 18.59
N SER A 216 -13.21 -11.48 18.73
CA SER A 216 -14.24 -12.45 18.42
C SER A 216 -14.20 -12.79 16.94
N ASN A 217 -14.51 -14.05 16.67
CA ASN A 217 -14.87 -14.63 15.38
C ASN A 217 -15.71 -13.73 14.43
N ASP A 218 -16.61 -12.90 14.97
CA ASP A 218 -17.44 -11.97 14.20
C ASP A 218 -16.68 -10.72 13.67
N ASN A 219 -15.40 -10.54 14.04
CA ASN A 219 -14.59 -9.35 13.75
C ASN A 219 -13.54 -9.56 12.64
N TYR A 220 -13.81 -10.46 11.70
CA TYR A 220 -12.90 -10.78 10.59
C TYR A 220 -12.51 -9.55 9.74
N GLU A 221 -13.39 -8.55 9.60
CA GLU A 221 -13.07 -7.27 8.94
C GLU A 221 -11.90 -6.56 9.66
N LEU A 222 -11.94 -6.47 11.00
CA LEU A 222 -10.87 -5.88 11.81
C LEU A 222 -9.58 -6.73 11.73
N THR A 223 -9.72 -8.05 11.74
CA THR A 223 -8.58 -8.98 11.61
C THR A 223 -7.85 -8.80 10.28
N GLU A 224 -8.56 -8.64 9.15
CA GLU A 224 -7.94 -8.37 7.84
C GLU A 224 -7.12 -7.07 7.86
N TYR A 225 -7.66 -5.99 8.45
CA TYR A 225 -6.93 -4.72 8.58
C TYR A 225 -5.70 -4.84 9.49
N ILE A 226 -5.80 -5.60 10.58
CA ILE A 226 -4.65 -5.84 11.46
C ILE A 226 -3.54 -6.57 10.71
N ILE A 227 -3.86 -7.61 9.92
CA ILE A 227 -2.87 -8.30 9.07
C ILE A 227 -2.22 -7.34 8.08
N GLY A 228 -3.04 -6.53 7.38
CA GLY A 228 -2.53 -5.54 6.42
C GLY A 228 -1.59 -4.52 7.06
N ASN A 229 -1.95 -4.03 8.23
CA ASN A 229 -1.09 -3.14 9.00
C ASN A 229 0.19 -3.86 9.47
N ILE A 230 0.12 -5.11 9.93
CA ILE A 230 1.33 -5.86 10.32
C ILE A 230 2.30 -5.95 9.14
N PHE A 231 1.81 -6.26 7.94
CA PHE A 231 2.65 -6.27 6.75
C PHE A 231 3.18 -4.86 6.44
N TYR A 232 2.32 -3.83 6.48
CA TYR A 232 2.70 -2.42 6.28
C TYR A 232 3.81 -1.95 7.22
N PHE A 233 3.64 -2.13 8.52
CA PHE A 233 4.57 -1.61 9.53
C PHE A 233 5.93 -2.29 9.47
N ASN A 234 5.98 -3.52 8.95
CA ASN A 234 7.23 -4.24 8.72
C ASN A 234 7.85 -3.93 7.34
N ASN A 235 7.31 -3.01 6.52
CA ASN A 235 7.90 -2.65 5.22
C ASN A 235 9.38 -2.26 5.30
N GLY A 236 9.74 -1.53 6.36
CA GLY A 236 11.10 -1.01 6.59
C GLY A 236 11.96 -1.88 7.51
N THR A 237 11.45 -3.01 8.02
CA THR A 237 12.23 -3.88 8.91
C THR A 237 13.04 -4.88 8.11
N ASP A 238 14.23 -5.24 8.58
CA ASP A 238 15.13 -6.15 7.87
C ASP A 238 14.61 -7.60 7.84
N SER A 239 13.79 -8.03 8.80
CA SER A 239 13.24 -9.39 8.89
C SER A 239 11.84 -9.44 9.51
N PHE A 240 11.10 -10.51 9.20
CA PHE A 240 9.77 -10.75 9.78
C PHE A 240 9.88 -11.59 11.06
N ASN A 241 9.80 -10.92 12.21
CA ASN A 241 9.98 -11.52 13.54
C ASN A 241 9.14 -12.79 13.71
N SER A 242 9.76 -13.88 14.20
CA SER A 242 9.09 -15.16 14.46
C SER A 242 7.86 -15.05 15.36
N ASP A 243 7.89 -14.18 16.38
CA ASP A 243 6.72 -13.98 17.25
C ASP A 243 5.56 -13.34 16.49
N THR A 244 5.86 -12.38 15.61
CA THR A 244 4.86 -11.73 14.74
C THR A 244 4.31 -12.71 13.70
N VAL A 245 5.13 -13.60 13.16
CA VAL A 245 4.69 -14.65 12.23
C VAL A 245 3.76 -15.65 12.90
N SER A 246 4.13 -16.18 14.07
CA SER A 246 3.26 -17.10 14.84
C SER A 246 1.90 -16.46 15.11
N VAL A 247 1.88 -15.17 15.37
CA VAL A 247 0.66 -14.41 15.64
C VAL A 247 -0.16 -14.19 14.37
N THR A 248 0.48 -13.82 13.26
CA THR A 248 -0.15 -13.69 11.95
C THR A 248 -0.78 -15.02 11.52
N LYS A 249 -0.13 -16.16 11.82
CA LYS A 249 -0.67 -17.50 11.61
C LYS A 249 -1.99 -17.71 12.36
N GLU A 250 -2.06 -17.36 13.65
CA GLU A 250 -3.32 -17.51 14.42
C GLU A 250 -4.43 -16.59 13.88
N MET A 251 -4.09 -15.39 13.37
CA MET A 251 -5.07 -14.55 12.67
C MET A 251 -5.60 -15.20 11.39
N PHE A 252 -4.74 -15.82 10.59
CA PHE A 252 -5.18 -16.53 9.39
C PHE A 252 -6.10 -17.71 9.73
N LYS A 253 -5.90 -18.40 10.86
CA LYS A 253 -6.82 -19.45 11.32
C LYS A 253 -8.22 -18.90 11.56
N ILE A 254 -8.32 -17.76 12.25
CA ILE A 254 -9.60 -17.06 12.46
C ILE A 254 -10.23 -16.76 11.10
N ILE A 255 -9.52 -16.10 10.18
CA ILE A 255 -10.09 -15.75 8.86
C ILE A 255 -10.57 -16.98 8.08
N ILE A 256 -9.82 -18.08 8.14
CA ILE A 256 -10.14 -19.34 7.45
C ILE A 256 -11.39 -20.01 8.03
N GLU A 257 -11.53 -20.08 9.36
CA GLU A 257 -12.70 -20.66 10.02
C GLU A 257 -14.01 -19.95 9.64
N PHE A 258 -13.95 -18.63 9.37
CA PHE A 258 -15.11 -17.83 8.96
C PHE A 258 -15.41 -17.85 7.45
N GLY A 259 -14.61 -18.57 6.66
CA GLY A 259 -14.89 -18.75 5.22
C GLY A 259 -14.82 -17.44 4.43
N VAL A 260 -13.92 -16.53 4.80
CA VAL A 260 -13.85 -15.21 4.17
C VAL A 260 -13.09 -15.29 2.84
N GLU A 261 -13.80 -15.72 1.80
CA GLU A 261 -13.30 -15.83 0.42
C GLU A 261 -13.04 -14.47 -0.26
N LEU A 262 -13.34 -13.35 0.42
CA LEU A 262 -13.36 -12.00 -0.15
C LEU A 262 -12.28 -11.04 0.39
N THR A 263 -11.25 -11.56 1.08
CA THR A 263 -10.10 -10.74 1.51
C THR A 263 -9.08 -10.57 0.39
N ARG A 264 -8.21 -9.55 0.50
CA ARG A 264 -7.04 -9.41 -0.38
C ARG A 264 -6.01 -10.54 -0.22
N TYR A 265 -6.11 -11.31 0.86
CA TYR A 265 -5.28 -12.46 1.18
C TYR A 265 -5.91 -13.80 0.79
N ALA A 266 -7.07 -13.79 0.11
CA ALA A 266 -7.77 -14.99 -0.32
C ALA A 266 -6.84 -16.01 -1.01
N PRO A 267 -5.91 -15.61 -1.91
CA PRO A 267 -5.02 -16.57 -2.55
C PRO A 267 -4.03 -17.23 -1.57
N LEU A 268 -3.46 -16.47 -0.63
CA LEU A 268 -2.63 -17.05 0.43
C LEU A 268 -3.46 -17.98 1.34
N ILE A 269 -4.69 -17.59 1.65
CA ILE A 269 -5.63 -18.38 2.45
C ILE A 269 -5.93 -19.72 1.77
N GLU A 270 -6.20 -19.74 0.47
CA GLU A 270 -6.40 -20.98 -0.29
C GLU A 270 -5.17 -21.88 -0.23
N LEU A 271 -3.97 -21.31 -0.40
CA LEU A 271 -2.73 -22.05 -0.22
C LEU A 271 -2.57 -22.62 1.20
N LEU A 272 -2.92 -21.86 2.23
CA LEU A 272 -2.84 -22.29 3.63
C LEU A 272 -3.85 -23.42 3.94
N LYS A 273 -5.07 -23.37 3.38
CA LYS A 273 -6.10 -24.41 3.56
C LYS A 273 -5.66 -25.78 3.05
N ASP A 274 -4.87 -25.80 1.97
CA ASP A 274 -4.33 -27.02 1.38
C ASP A 274 -3.12 -27.59 2.15
N LEU A 275 -2.60 -26.85 3.14
CA LEU A 275 -1.40 -27.21 3.91
C LEU A 275 -1.70 -27.62 5.35
N GLU A 276 -0.85 -28.51 5.87
CA GLU A 276 -0.81 -28.80 7.31
C GLU A 276 -0.37 -27.56 8.12
N ASP A 277 -0.96 -27.39 9.31
CA ASP A 277 -0.73 -26.23 10.21
C ASP A 277 0.77 -25.99 10.53
N CYS A 278 1.58 -27.04 10.51
CA CYS A 278 3.02 -26.96 10.77
C CYS A 278 3.79 -26.16 9.70
N TYR A 279 3.25 -26.02 8.49
CA TYR A 279 3.87 -25.31 7.38
C TYR A 279 3.43 -23.86 7.21
N TRP A 280 2.38 -23.44 7.92
CA TRP A 280 1.78 -22.11 7.76
C TRP A 280 2.74 -20.96 8.04
N GLU A 281 3.50 -21.04 9.14
CA GLU A 281 4.48 -19.99 9.48
C GLU A 281 5.54 -19.83 8.39
N GLN A 282 5.92 -20.94 7.74
CA GLN A 282 6.92 -20.93 6.67
C GLN A 282 6.35 -20.25 5.43
N LEU A 283 5.15 -20.64 5.00
CA LEU A 283 4.50 -20.03 3.85
C LEU A 283 4.21 -18.54 4.07
N ILE A 284 3.72 -18.15 5.25
CA ILE A 284 3.44 -16.74 5.60
C ILE A 284 4.72 -15.89 5.53
N LYS A 285 5.86 -16.43 6.00
CA LYS A 285 7.16 -15.75 5.87
C LYS A 285 7.57 -15.57 4.41
N ILE A 286 7.49 -16.63 3.61
CA ILE A 286 7.86 -16.58 2.19
C ILE A 286 6.97 -15.60 1.44
N TYR A 287 5.65 -15.65 1.67
CA TYR A 287 4.69 -14.67 1.16
C TYR A 287 5.14 -13.24 1.48
N TRP A 288 5.46 -12.95 2.74
CA TRP A 288 5.84 -11.62 3.18
C TRP A 288 7.12 -11.15 2.49
N ILE A 289 8.14 -12.01 2.40
CA ILE A 289 9.41 -11.69 1.73
C ILE A 289 9.17 -11.41 0.24
N VAL A 290 8.35 -12.22 -0.43
CA VAL A 290 7.99 -12.03 -1.85
C VAL A 290 7.29 -10.68 -2.05
N GLN A 291 6.31 -10.34 -1.22
CA GLN A 291 5.63 -9.04 -1.32
C GLN A 291 6.57 -7.88 -1.03
N LYS A 292 7.49 -8.04 -0.07
CA LYS A 292 8.52 -7.04 0.22
C LYS A 292 9.37 -6.77 -1.00
N ILE A 293 9.91 -7.81 -1.64
CA ILE A 293 10.69 -7.68 -2.86
C ILE A 293 9.86 -7.00 -3.96
N LYS A 294 8.63 -7.47 -4.19
CA LYS A 294 7.71 -6.90 -5.20
C LYS A 294 7.45 -5.40 -4.98
N TYR A 295 7.23 -4.98 -3.73
CA TYR A 295 7.08 -3.58 -3.37
C TYR A 295 8.37 -2.78 -3.60
N GLN A 296 9.53 -3.29 -3.19
CA GLN A 296 10.81 -2.63 -3.45
C GLN A 296 11.09 -2.49 -4.94
N LEU A 297 10.62 -3.41 -5.78
CA LEU A 297 10.77 -3.30 -7.24
C LEU A 297 9.72 -2.39 -7.88
N SER A 298 8.61 -2.08 -7.21
CA SER A 298 7.60 -1.17 -7.76
C SER A 298 8.11 0.25 -7.95
N VAL A 299 7.61 0.97 -8.95
CA VAL A 299 7.96 2.38 -9.17
C VAL A 299 7.25 3.27 -8.15
N LYS A 300 8.03 3.93 -7.29
CA LYS A 300 7.54 4.80 -6.20
C LYS A 300 7.39 6.28 -6.59
N ASP A 301 7.97 6.68 -7.72
CA ASP A 301 7.89 8.04 -8.24
C ASP A 301 7.83 8.02 -9.78
N LEU A 302 6.82 8.69 -10.31
CA LEU A 302 6.55 8.81 -11.75
C LEU A 302 6.96 10.17 -12.33
N THR A 303 7.38 11.14 -11.50
CA THR A 303 7.50 12.56 -11.90
C THR A 303 8.70 12.87 -12.78
N GLU A 304 9.81 12.14 -12.64
CA GLU A 304 11.07 12.45 -13.33
C GLU A 304 11.37 11.54 -14.53
N LYS A 305 10.53 10.54 -14.81
CA LYS A 305 10.87 9.44 -15.73
C LYS A 305 9.90 9.36 -16.92
N LYS A 306 10.46 9.00 -18.08
CA LYS A 306 9.71 8.69 -19.31
C LYS A 306 9.63 7.18 -19.50
N PHE A 307 8.46 6.71 -19.95
CA PHE A 307 8.19 5.28 -20.10
C PHE A 307 7.97 4.92 -21.57
N GLY A 308 9.00 4.40 -22.20
CA GLY A 308 9.02 4.06 -23.62
C GLY A 308 8.63 2.61 -23.90
N HIS A 309 7.92 2.39 -25.00
CA HIS A 309 7.62 1.09 -25.56
C HIS A 309 8.08 1.05 -27.02
N TYR A 310 9.14 0.30 -27.31
CA TYR A 310 9.61 0.10 -28.68
C TYR A 310 8.76 -0.97 -29.37
N THR A 311 8.23 -0.63 -30.55
CA THR A 311 7.34 -1.53 -31.30
C THR A 311 7.41 -1.27 -32.79
N SER A 312 6.74 -2.09 -33.59
CA SER A 312 6.72 -1.93 -35.05
C SER A 312 5.76 -0.81 -35.49
N GLY A 313 5.98 -0.29 -36.72
CA GLY A 313 5.03 0.62 -37.34
C GLY A 313 3.64 0.01 -37.54
N GLU A 314 3.55 -1.31 -37.74
CA GLU A 314 2.27 -2.03 -37.88
C GLU A 314 1.47 -2.01 -36.57
N VAL A 315 2.13 -2.17 -35.42
CA VAL A 315 1.48 -2.06 -34.11
C VAL A 315 0.98 -0.64 -33.86
N LEU A 316 1.77 0.39 -34.24
CA LEU A 316 1.28 1.77 -34.22
C LEU A 316 0.00 1.92 -35.06
N GLN A 317 -0.06 1.34 -36.26
CA GLN A 317 -1.28 1.40 -37.08
C GLN A 317 -2.48 0.74 -36.41
N ILE A 318 -2.29 -0.30 -35.58
CA ILE A 318 -3.38 -0.86 -34.79
C ILE A 318 -3.93 0.20 -33.85
N PHE A 319 -3.08 0.90 -33.09
CA PHE A 319 -3.53 1.93 -32.14
C PHE A 319 -4.25 3.11 -32.78
N LEU A 320 -3.94 3.43 -34.04
CA LEU A 320 -4.57 4.53 -34.77
C LEU A 320 -5.91 4.17 -35.40
N LYS A 321 -6.32 2.89 -35.42
CA LYS A 321 -7.59 2.47 -35.99
C LYS A 321 -8.75 3.13 -35.27
N GLN A 322 -9.69 3.64 -36.06
CA GLN A 322 -10.91 4.26 -35.56
C GLN A 322 -12.09 3.30 -35.72
N SER A 323 -12.87 3.11 -34.66
CA SER A 323 -14.12 2.36 -34.70
C SER A 323 -15.31 3.32 -34.83
N LYS A 324 -16.23 3.04 -35.76
CA LYS A 324 -17.50 3.77 -35.87
C LYS A 324 -18.42 3.28 -34.75
N ASP A 325 -18.52 4.04 -33.66
CA ASP A 325 -19.45 3.70 -32.59
C ASP A 325 -20.84 4.24 -32.94
N SER A 326 -21.69 3.36 -33.46
CA SER A 326 -23.05 3.67 -33.94
C SER A 326 -24.00 4.30 -32.91
N LYS A 327 -23.60 4.41 -31.63
CA LYS A 327 -24.45 4.88 -30.53
C LYS A 327 -24.21 6.34 -30.11
N ASN A 328 -23.08 6.97 -30.45
CA ASN A 328 -22.76 8.34 -30.02
C ASN A 328 -22.82 9.35 -31.18
N ARG A 329 -23.76 10.31 -31.11
CA ARG A 329 -23.95 11.36 -32.15
C ARG A 329 -22.90 12.48 -32.12
N LYS A 330 -21.92 12.43 -31.22
CA LYS A 330 -20.72 13.28 -31.21
C LYS A 330 -19.50 12.38 -31.38
N GLU A 331 -19.12 12.09 -32.62
CA GLU A 331 -17.91 11.33 -32.92
C GLU A 331 -16.69 12.27 -32.79
N GLU A 332 -16.10 12.34 -31.60
CA GLU A 332 -14.77 12.93 -31.44
C GLU A 332 -13.71 11.88 -31.82
N TYR A 333 -12.68 12.30 -32.57
CA TYR A 333 -11.54 11.47 -32.98
C TYR A 333 -10.54 11.38 -31.83
N TYR A 334 -10.26 10.16 -31.34
CA TYR A 334 -9.25 9.91 -30.30
C TYR A 334 -8.76 8.46 -30.35
N ILE A 335 -7.63 8.17 -29.68
CA ILE A 335 -7.08 6.81 -29.57
C ILE A 335 -7.95 5.98 -28.62
N ARG A 336 -8.54 4.88 -29.13
CA ARG A 336 -9.45 4.00 -28.37
C ARG A 336 -8.87 2.62 -28.06
N GLU A 337 -7.75 2.29 -28.69
CA GLU A 337 -7.17 0.96 -28.65
C GLU A 337 -6.32 0.79 -27.39
N HIS A 338 -6.25 -0.45 -26.92
CA HIS A 338 -5.59 -0.83 -25.68
C HIS A 338 -4.29 -1.57 -26.01
N SER A 339 -3.23 -1.31 -25.25
CA SER A 339 -2.02 -2.11 -25.41
C SER A 339 -2.18 -3.50 -24.78
N ARG A 340 -1.41 -4.45 -25.29
CA ARG A 340 -1.53 -5.87 -24.93
C ARG A 340 -0.47 -6.26 -23.91
N LEU A 341 -0.84 -7.10 -22.96
CA LEU A 341 0.08 -7.87 -22.12
C LEU A 341 0.09 -9.29 -22.64
N CYS A 342 1.26 -9.78 -23.04
CA CYS A 342 1.43 -11.14 -23.57
C CYS A 342 1.71 -12.11 -22.42
N ASN A 343 1.31 -13.38 -22.56
CA ASN A 343 1.68 -14.39 -21.58
C ASN A 343 3.22 -14.46 -21.46
N VAL A 344 3.71 -14.58 -20.22
CA VAL A 344 5.14 -14.62 -19.91
C VAL A 344 5.90 -15.75 -20.62
N LYS A 345 5.22 -16.86 -20.94
CA LYS A 345 5.83 -17.98 -21.68
C LYS A 345 6.13 -17.69 -23.16
N TYR A 346 5.76 -16.51 -23.67
CA TYR A 346 6.05 -16.09 -25.04
C TYR A 346 7.22 -15.12 -25.15
N MET A 347 7.88 -14.80 -24.03
CA MET A 347 9.01 -13.87 -24.04
C MET A 347 10.22 -14.48 -24.74
N ASN A 348 11.03 -13.62 -25.34
CA ASN A 348 12.16 -14.04 -26.18
C ASN A 348 13.43 -14.34 -25.39
N ASP A 349 13.51 -13.87 -24.14
CA ASP A 349 14.67 -14.08 -23.27
C ASP A 349 14.65 -15.53 -22.74
N PRO A 350 15.69 -16.34 -23.01
CA PRO A 350 15.74 -17.73 -22.54
C PRO A 350 15.94 -17.85 -21.03
N GLU A 351 16.45 -16.82 -20.34
CA GLU A 351 16.60 -16.79 -18.87
C GLU A 351 15.38 -16.16 -18.18
N GLU A 352 14.36 -15.81 -18.94
CA GLU A 352 13.14 -15.18 -18.45
C GLU A 352 12.45 -16.06 -17.40
N GLY A 353 12.39 -15.54 -16.17
CA GLY A 353 11.82 -16.24 -15.05
C GLY A 353 12.64 -17.42 -14.52
N THR A 354 13.93 -17.55 -14.84
CA THR A 354 14.79 -18.60 -14.26
C THR A 354 15.96 -18.02 -13.45
N VAL A 355 16.27 -16.74 -13.63
CA VAL A 355 17.38 -16.06 -12.93
C VAL A 355 17.21 -16.11 -11.40
N LEU A 356 16.00 -15.88 -10.90
CA LEU A 356 15.72 -15.98 -9.46
C LEU A 356 15.93 -17.41 -8.95
N ASP A 357 15.46 -18.42 -9.67
CA ASP A 357 15.62 -19.83 -9.29
C ASP A 357 17.09 -20.23 -9.22
N LYS A 358 17.89 -19.77 -10.20
CA LYS A 358 19.35 -19.96 -10.21
C LYS A 358 20.00 -19.37 -8.96
N TYR A 359 19.57 -18.18 -8.51
CA TYR A 359 20.08 -17.59 -7.27
C TYR A 359 19.67 -18.40 -6.03
N LEU A 360 18.39 -18.80 -5.96
CA LEU A 360 17.83 -19.55 -4.85
C LEU A 360 18.35 -20.99 -4.79
N GLY A 361 18.96 -21.50 -5.87
CA GLY A 361 19.47 -22.86 -5.96
C GLY A 361 18.37 -23.89 -6.21
N ILE A 362 17.23 -23.48 -6.75
CA ILE A 362 16.12 -24.38 -7.09
C ILE A 362 16.48 -25.08 -8.40
N SER A 363 16.63 -26.40 -8.39
CA SER A 363 17.06 -27.15 -9.57
C SER A 363 15.88 -27.50 -10.48
N GLU A 364 16.13 -27.63 -11.79
CA GLU A 364 15.13 -28.16 -12.75
C GLU A 364 14.55 -29.53 -12.34
N SER A 365 15.30 -30.31 -11.54
CA SER A 365 14.86 -31.61 -11.00
C SER A 365 13.99 -31.52 -9.73
N ASP A 366 13.93 -30.36 -9.07
CA ASP A 366 13.03 -30.13 -7.93
C ASP A 366 11.60 -29.79 -8.39
N TYR A 367 11.45 -29.46 -9.66
CA TYR A 367 10.17 -29.34 -10.34
C TYR A 367 9.68 -30.73 -10.77
N SER A 368 8.49 -31.11 -10.33
CA SER A 368 7.80 -32.28 -10.86
C SER A 368 7.60 -32.12 -12.38
N GLU A 369 8.36 -32.87 -13.18
CA GLU A 369 8.19 -33.33 -14.59
C GLU A 369 7.55 -32.44 -15.69
N ASP A 370 7.04 -31.24 -15.46
CA ASP A 370 6.24 -30.52 -16.45
C ASP A 370 6.84 -29.16 -16.84
N PHE A 371 7.89 -29.21 -17.69
CA PHE A 371 8.39 -28.05 -18.44
C PHE A 371 7.29 -27.31 -19.25
N LEU A 372 6.14 -27.97 -19.42
CA LEU A 372 4.95 -27.47 -20.11
C LEU A 372 3.91 -26.84 -19.18
N LYS A 373 4.19 -26.68 -17.87
CA LYS A 373 3.26 -26.03 -16.94
C LYS A 373 2.91 -24.61 -17.44
N PRO A 374 1.63 -24.31 -17.66
CA PRO A 374 1.22 -22.99 -18.11
C PRO A 374 1.38 -21.97 -16.97
N SER A 375 1.65 -20.72 -17.32
CA SER A 375 1.73 -19.61 -16.35
C SER A 375 0.51 -18.70 -16.47
N PRO A 376 -0.15 -18.33 -15.36
CA PRO A 376 -1.26 -17.39 -15.36
C PRO A 376 -0.82 -15.91 -15.46
N TRP A 377 0.47 -15.65 -15.66
CA TRP A 377 1.01 -14.30 -15.71
C TRP A 377 1.13 -13.75 -17.13
N PHE A 378 0.85 -12.46 -17.25
CA PHE A 378 0.93 -11.68 -18.49
C PHE A 378 1.72 -10.41 -18.22
N LEU A 379 2.57 -10.02 -19.17
CA LEU A 379 3.40 -8.82 -19.03
C LEU A 379 3.43 -7.95 -20.27
N MET A 380 3.74 -6.67 -20.05
CA MET A 380 4.14 -5.72 -21.08
C MET A 380 5.41 -5.01 -20.63
N SER A 381 6.45 -5.06 -21.47
CA SER A 381 7.73 -4.40 -21.22
C SER A 381 7.73 -2.95 -21.66
N LEU A 382 8.31 -2.11 -20.82
CA LEU A 382 8.61 -0.70 -21.00
C LEU A 382 10.08 -0.45 -20.69
N THR A 383 10.59 0.74 -20.99
CA THR A 383 11.98 1.12 -20.73
C THR A 383 12.10 2.62 -20.47
N THR A 384 13.08 3.00 -19.64
CA THR A 384 13.49 4.41 -19.52
C THR A 384 14.55 4.84 -20.56
N GLU A 385 15.09 3.90 -21.34
CA GLU A 385 16.07 4.17 -22.40
C GLU A 385 15.39 4.67 -23.68
N ILE A 386 14.89 5.91 -23.62
CA ILE A 386 14.20 6.58 -24.73
C ILE A 386 15.20 6.99 -25.83
N ASP A 387 14.84 6.72 -27.08
CA ASP A 387 15.66 7.00 -28.26
C ASP A 387 17.11 6.43 -28.14
N ASN A 388 17.23 5.19 -27.67
CA ASN A 388 18.49 4.47 -27.44
C ASN A 388 18.82 3.52 -28.60
N LEU A 389 20.10 3.46 -28.99
CA LEU A 389 20.56 2.68 -30.15
C LEU A 389 20.39 1.16 -29.96
N ALA A 390 20.68 0.64 -28.77
CA ALA A 390 20.53 -0.78 -28.46
C ALA A 390 19.04 -1.18 -28.52
N MET A 391 18.18 -0.35 -27.92
CA MET A 391 16.73 -0.55 -27.95
C MET A 391 16.16 -0.49 -29.37
N TRP A 392 16.62 0.46 -30.21
CA TRP A 392 16.25 0.50 -31.63
C TRP A 392 16.64 -0.78 -32.39
N SER A 393 17.82 -1.32 -32.08
CA SER A 393 18.34 -2.53 -32.73
C SER A 393 17.53 -3.77 -32.40
N GLN A 394 17.24 -3.97 -31.11
CA GLN A 394 16.62 -5.19 -30.62
C GLN A 394 15.10 -5.14 -30.66
N TYR A 395 14.50 -4.03 -30.22
CA TYR A 395 13.07 -3.92 -29.97
C TYR A 395 12.36 -2.93 -30.92
N GLY A 396 13.09 -1.98 -31.49
CA GLY A 396 12.56 -0.99 -32.44
C GLY A 396 12.47 -1.46 -33.89
N ALA A 397 12.21 -2.75 -34.12
CA ALA A 397 12.12 -3.38 -35.44
C ALA A 397 13.31 -3.01 -36.35
N ARG A 398 14.55 -3.20 -35.86
CA ARG A 398 15.79 -2.82 -36.57
C ARG A 398 15.81 -1.35 -37.02
N ALA A 399 15.38 -0.46 -36.13
CA ALA A 399 15.25 0.98 -36.35
C ALA A 399 14.19 1.42 -37.39
N GLU A 400 13.34 0.51 -37.88
CA GLU A 400 12.22 0.81 -38.78
C GLU A 400 10.89 1.02 -38.03
N GLY A 401 10.86 0.73 -36.72
CA GLY A 401 9.69 0.86 -35.87
C GLY A 401 9.52 2.24 -35.22
N VAL A 402 8.81 2.27 -34.11
CA VAL A 402 8.57 3.47 -33.30
C VAL A 402 8.85 3.21 -31.82
N CYS A 403 9.15 4.26 -31.07
CA CYS A 403 9.15 4.27 -29.62
C CYS A 403 7.95 5.11 -29.16
N LEU A 404 7.02 4.47 -28.48
CA LEU A 404 5.82 5.07 -27.91
C LEU A 404 6.13 5.46 -26.46
N VAL A 405 6.18 6.75 -26.15
CA VAL A 405 6.35 7.22 -24.77
C VAL A 405 4.96 7.41 -24.17
N LEU A 406 4.67 6.68 -23.10
CA LEU A 406 3.37 6.68 -22.43
C LEU A 406 3.28 7.83 -21.43
N LYS A 407 2.09 8.43 -21.28
CA LYS A 407 1.83 9.46 -20.26
C LYS A 407 1.95 8.84 -18.87
N THR A 408 2.60 9.55 -17.95
CA THR A 408 2.83 9.08 -16.56
C THR A 408 1.52 8.93 -15.77
N ASP A 409 0.50 9.71 -16.11
CA ASP A 409 -0.85 9.63 -15.53
C ASP A 409 -1.59 8.31 -15.81
N SER A 410 -1.05 7.48 -16.72
CA SER A 410 -1.58 6.15 -17.05
C SER A 410 -1.19 5.06 -16.05
N PHE A 411 -0.41 5.41 -15.02
CA PHE A 411 0.12 4.49 -14.02
C PHE A 411 -0.26 4.90 -12.61
N LYS A 412 -0.24 3.93 -11.69
CA LYS A 412 -0.42 4.11 -10.25
C LYS A 412 0.88 3.78 -9.52
N VAL A 413 1.08 4.44 -8.38
CA VAL A 413 2.18 4.21 -7.44
C VAL A 413 1.62 3.48 -6.23
N TYR A 414 2.38 2.52 -5.69
CA TYR A 414 2.05 1.94 -4.38
C TYR A 414 2.49 2.88 -3.27
N GLU A 415 1.61 3.10 -2.31
CA GLU A 415 1.98 3.80 -1.08
C GLU A 415 2.66 2.84 -0.08
N SER A 416 2.44 1.52 -0.22
CA SER A 416 3.02 0.51 0.67
C SER A 416 2.97 -0.92 0.14
N MET A 417 3.71 -1.84 0.78
CA MET A 417 3.59 -3.28 0.51
C MET A 417 2.19 -3.81 0.80
N ALA A 418 1.48 -3.24 1.78
CA ALA A 418 0.13 -3.68 2.07
C ALA A 418 -0.82 -3.39 0.91
N GLU A 419 -0.48 -2.50 -0.02
CA GLU A 419 -1.25 -2.24 -1.23
C GLU A 419 -0.94 -3.18 -2.40
N THR A 420 0.15 -3.96 -2.36
CA THR A 420 0.52 -4.83 -3.48
C THR A 420 -0.59 -5.81 -3.83
N GLU A 421 -0.92 -5.86 -5.12
CA GLU A 421 -1.87 -6.85 -5.64
C GLU A 421 -1.22 -8.24 -5.58
N TRP A 422 -1.80 -9.18 -4.83
CA TRP A 422 -1.43 -10.60 -4.92
C TRP A 422 -2.11 -11.27 -6.14
N MET A 423 -1.64 -12.44 -6.59
CA MET A 423 -2.24 -13.26 -7.67
C MET A 423 -3.78 -13.34 -7.59
N GLY A 424 -4.48 -12.91 -8.64
CA GLY A 424 -5.92 -13.08 -8.80
C GLY A 424 -6.70 -11.76 -8.88
N LYS A 425 -7.85 -11.78 -9.55
CA LYS A 425 -8.90 -10.75 -9.40
C LYS A 425 -9.81 -11.16 -8.24
N PHE A 426 -9.38 -10.91 -7.02
CA PHE A 426 -10.26 -11.00 -5.86
C PHE A 426 -10.45 -9.58 -5.38
N GLY A 427 -11.69 -9.10 -5.56
CA GLY A 427 -11.99 -7.68 -5.50
C GLY A 427 -11.56 -7.07 -4.17
N ASN A 428 -11.43 -5.74 -4.20
CA ASN A 428 -11.61 -4.79 -3.10
C ASN A 428 -11.80 -5.43 -1.72
N SER A 429 -11.01 -5.00 -0.73
CA SER A 429 -11.16 -5.41 0.67
C SER A 429 -12.64 -5.46 1.05
N ILE A 430 -13.04 -6.35 1.96
CA ILE A 430 -14.47 -6.52 2.35
C ILE A 430 -15.16 -5.18 2.57
N LEU A 431 -14.39 -4.23 3.09
CA LEU A 431 -14.76 -2.87 3.37
C LEU A 431 -14.86 -1.95 2.12
N GLU A 432 -13.95 -2.04 1.15
CA GLU A 432 -14.12 -1.36 -0.15
C GLU A 432 -15.35 -1.88 -0.93
N LYS A 433 -15.70 -3.16 -0.81
CA LYS A 433 -16.95 -3.70 -1.38
C LYS A 433 -18.19 -3.12 -0.68
N LYS A 434 -18.13 -2.95 0.64
CA LYS A 434 -19.19 -2.32 1.46
C LYS A 434 -19.36 -0.84 1.09
N LEU A 435 -18.26 -0.11 0.90
CA LEU A 435 -18.22 1.29 0.44
C LEU A 435 -18.82 1.55 -0.94
N ILE A 436 -18.49 0.70 -1.91
CA ILE A 436 -19.00 0.84 -3.28
C ILE A 436 -20.52 0.63 -3.29
N SER A 437 -21.06 -0.13 -2.33
CA SER A 437 -22.51 -0.29 -2.16
C SER A 437 -23.21 0.94 -1.52
N THR A 438 -22.47 1.83 -0.85
CA THR A 438 -23.02 3.00 -0.14
C THR A 438 -22.70 4.37 -0.76
N LYS A 439 -21.81 4.45 -1.75
CA LYS A 439 -21.57 5.67 -2.53
C LYS A 439 -22.00 5.48 -3.99
N CYS A 440 -23.20 5.94 -4.31
CA CYS A 440 -23.44 6.52 -5.63
C CYS A 440 -22.79 7.91 -5.67
N GLU A 441 -22.05 8.13 -6.75
CA GLU A 441 -21.62 9.40 -7.35
C GLU A 441 -20.18 9.91 -7.11
N GLU A 442 -19.46 9.88 -8.25
CA GLU A 442 -18.63 10.92 -8.85
C GLU A 442 -17.23 11.23 -8.26
N THR A 443 -16.23 10.55 -8.83
CA THR A 443 -15.04 11.22 -9.37
C THR A 443 -14.69 10.65 -10.76
N ASN A 444 -14.54 11.55 -11.74
CA ASN A 444 -14.19 11.24 -13.13
C ASN A 444 -12.75 10.73 -13.25
N SER A 445 -12.60 9.42 -13.44
CA SER A 445 -11.47 8.74 -14.10
C SER A 445 -11.82 7.24 -14.19
N SER A 446 -12.71 6.85 -15.09
CA SER A 446 -13.36 5.52 -15.09
C SER A 446 -12.49 4.34 -15.55
N TYR A 447 -11.16 4.43 -15.43
CA TYR A 447 -10.23 3.37 -15.85
C TYR A 447 -9.28 2.99 -14.71
N GLU A 448 -9.15 1.68 -14.49
CA GLU A 448 -8.17 1.09 -13.58
C GLU A 448 -6.76 1.34 -14.14
N LYS A 449 -5.90 2.00 -13.36
CA LYS A 449 -4.50 2.28 -13.73
C LYS A 449 -3.60 1.11 -13.38
N ASP A 450 -2.55 0.91 -14.16
CA ASP A 450 -1.59 -0.18 -13.95
C ASP A 450 -0.43 0.24 -13.05
N TYR A 451 0.13 -0.73 -12.33
CA TYR A 451 1.39 -0.58 -11.61
C TYR A 451 2.58 -0.90 -12.50
N LEU A 452 3.69 -0.21 -12.26
CA LEU A 452 4.98 -0.46 -12.91
C LEU A 452 5.98 -1.07 -11.94
N TYR A 453 6.71 -2.07 -12.41
CA TYR A 453 7.78 -2.74 -11.68
C TYR A 453 9.09 -2.61 -12.44
N ARG A 454 10.16 -2.30 -11.71
CA ARG A 454 11.56 -2.31 -12.17
C ARG A 454 12.06 -3.75 -12.26
N ILE A 455 12.88 -4.02 -13.26
CA ILE A 455 13.65 -5.27 -13.29
C ILE A 455 14.84 -5.17 -12.34
N CYS A 456 14.99 -6.20 -11.51
CA CYS A 456 16.16 -6.41 -10.66
C CYS A 456 17.21 -7.19 -11.44
N TYR A 457 18.35 -6.54 -11.70
CA TYR A 457 19.47 -7.12 -12.41
C TYR A 457 20.44 -7.75 -11.41
N LEU A 458 20.53 -9.08 -11.43
CA LEU A 458 21.47 -9.83 -10.61
C LEU A 458 22.85 -9.84 -11.28
N ASP A 459 23.87 -9.45 -10.53
CA ASP A 459 25.24 -9.45 -11.01
C ASP A 459 25.72 -10.86 -11.37
N GLU A 460 26.05 -11.08 -12.64
CA GLU A 460 26.40 -12.41 -13.16
C GLU A 460 27.63 -13.02 -12.50
N GLU A 461 28.66 -12.22 -12.22
CA GLU A 461 29.89 -12.70 -11.58
C GLU A 461 29.59 -13.19 -10.16
N SER A 462 28.91 -12.35 -9.37
CA SER A 462 28.50 -12.72 -8.01
C SER A 462 27.53 -13.91 -7.99
N LEU A 463 26.59 -13.97 -8.93
CA LEU A 463 25.66 -15.09 -9.07
C LEU A 463 26.40 -16.41 -9.36
N ASN A 464 27.37 -16.38 -10.27
CA ASN A 464 28.16 -17.57 -10.64
C ASN A 464 29.14 -17.99 -9.52
N ASN A 465 29.62 -17.04 -8.72
CA ASN A 465 30.47 -17.30 -7.55
C ASN A 465 29.68 -17.79 -6.33
N GLY A 466 28.35 -17.71 -6.37
CA GLY A 466 27.48 -18.10 -5.26
C GLY A 466 27.44 -17.08 -4.12
N ASP A 467 27.72 -15.81 -4.41
CA ASP A 467 27.69 -14.73 -3.43
C ASP A 467 26.26 -14.52 -2.91
N SER A 468 26.16 -14.05 -1.66
CA SER A 468 24.88 -13.71 -1.04
C SER A 468 24.28 -12.41 -1.59
N ASN A 469 25.12 -11.39 -1.77
CA ASN A 469 24.71 -10.05 -2.22
C ASN A 469 24.97 -9.90 -3.72
N VAL A 470 23.94 -10.18 -4.51
CA VAL A 470 24.02 -10.21 -5.99
C VAL A 470 23.40 -8.99 -6.64
N VAL A 471 22.61 -8.19 -5.91
CA VAL A 471 22.05 -6.93 -6.43
C VAL A 471 23.06 -5.82 -6.17
N LYS A 472 23.56 -5.19 -7.23
CA LYS A 472 24.58 -4.13 -7.19
C LYS A 472 24.06 -2.85 -7.85
N GLU A 473 24.47 -1.71 -7.29
CA GLU A 473 24.10 -0.37 -7.76
C GLU A 473 24.44 -0.15 -9.24
N ASP A 474 25.65 -0.53 -9.65
CA ASP A 474 26.14 -0.38 -11.04
C ASP A 474 25.20 -1.00 -12.10
N ASN A 475 24.49 -2.06 -11.73
CA ASN A 475 23.57 -2.78 -12.62
C ASN A 475 22.10 -2.33 -12.44
N ASN A 476 21.78 -1.60 -11.37
CA ASN A 476 20.43 -1.27 -10.94
C ASN A 476 20.26 0.23 -10.66
N ASN A 477 20.61 1.07 -11.63
CA ASN A 477 20.54 2.54 -11.54
C ASN A 477 19.16 3.12 -11.15
N MET A 478 18.09 2.33 -11.26
CA MET A 478 16.74 2.73 -10.89
C MET A 478 16.38 2.39 -9.44
N LEU A 479 17.23 1.68 -8.70
CA LEU A 479 17.06 1.35 -7.28
C LEU A 479 18.00 2.22 -6.44
N ASP A 480 17.53 2.70 -5.29
CA ASP A 480 18.39 3.37 -4.31
C ASP A 480 19.13 2.37 -3.40
N ASP A 481 20.07 2.88 -2.60
CA ASP A 481 20.89 2.07 -1.69
C ASP A 481 20.06 1.31 -0.65
N GLU A 482 18.98 1.90 -0.15
CA GLU A 482 18.11 1.27 0.85
C GLU A 482 17.29 0.15 0.21
N GLU A 483 16.79 0.36 -1.01
CA GLU A 483 16.10 -0.64 -1.82
C GLU A 483 17.01 -1.83 -2.13
N ILE A 484 18.24 -1.57 -2.61
CA ILE A 484 19.23 -2.61 -2.92
C ILE A 484 19.58 -3.42 -1.67
N LYS A 485 19.81 -2.74 -0.53
CA LYS A 485 20.07 -3.42 0.75
C LYS A 485 18.87 -4.29 1.14
N SER A 486 17.66 -3.73 1.07
CA SER A 486 16.41 -4.43 1.44
C SER A 486 16.16 -5.66 0.58
N ILE A 487 16.37 -5.58 -0.74
CA ILE A 487 16.23 -6.70 -1.66
C ILE A 487 17.28 -7.77 -1.39
N ASN A 488 18.57 -7.42 -1.24
CA ASN A 488 19.62 -8.39 -0.92
C ASN A 488 19.33 -9.12 0.40
N THR A 489 18.95 -8.39 1.46
CA THR A 489 18.57 -9.00 2.75
C THR A 489 17.42 -9.99 2.58
N SER A 490 16.38 -9.58 1.84
CA SER A 490 15.19 -10.40 1.56
C SER A 490 15.53 -11.66 0.75
N LEU A 491 16.39 -11.55 -0.27
CA LEU A 491 16.86 -12.66 -1.08
C LEU A 491 17.69 -13.67 -0.26
N VAL A 492 18.59 -13.18 0.60
CA VAL A 492 19.39 -14.02 1.49
C VAL A 492 18.49 -14.78 2.47
N GLU A 493 17.55 -14.09 3.09
CA GLU A 493 16.58 -14.69 4.02
C GLU A 493 15.73 -15.75 3.31
N LEU A 494 15.21 -15.45 2.11
CA LEU A 494 14.44 -16.38 1.29
C LEU A 494 15.27 -17.64 0.97
N LYS A 495 16.50 -17.47 0.49
CA LYS A 495 17.40 -18.59 0.16
C LYS A 495 17.70 -19.45 1.38
N GLN A 496 17.92 -18.84 2.54
CA GLN A 496 18.12 -19.57 3.80
C GLN A 496 16.88 -20.36 4.20
N PHE A 497 15.68 -19.80 4.03
CA PHE A 497 14.45 -20.52 4.31
C PHE A 497 14.28 -21.71 3.37
N LEU A 498 14.40 -21.52 2.06
CA LEU A 498 14.22 -22.58 1.07
C LEU A 498 15.19 -23.75 1.28
N ASN A 499 16.44 -23.48 1.65
CA ASN A 499 17.42 -24.53 1.95
C ASN A 499 17.06 -25.40 3.16
N ASN A 500 16.21 -24.90 4.06
CA ASN A 500 15.82 -25.57 5.31
C ASN A 500 14.41 -26.20 5.24
N ILE A 501 13.73 -26.13 4.10
CA ILE A 501 12.34 -26.57 3.97
C ILE A 501 12.22 -28.09 3.86
N ALA A 502 11.16 -28.62 4.47
CA ALA A 502 10.80 -30.03 4.38
C ALA A 502 10.49 -30.38 2.92
N LYS A 503 10.85 -31.60 2.48
CA LYS A 503 10.54 -32.11 1.13
C LYS A 503 9.07 -32.51 0.99
N ASP A 504 8.15 -31.61 1.36
CA ASP A 504 6.71 -31.79 1.19
C ASP A 504 6.26 -31.24 -0.16
N SER A 505 5.49 -32.04 -0.89
CA SER A 505 5.08 -31.69 -2.26
C SER A 505 4.07 -30.55 -2.32
N LEU A 506 3.19 -30.41 -1.31
CA LEU A 506 2.16 -29.36 -1.30
C LEU A 506 2.79 -28.03 -0.89
N LEU A 507 3.64 -28.03 0.13
CA LEU A 507 4.37 -26.83 0.53
C LEU A 507 5.23 -26.30 -0.62
N ASN A 508 5.98 -27.17 -1.30
CA ASN A 508 6.78 -26.75 -2.45
C ASN A 508 5.91 -26.13 -3.55
N LYS A 509 4.74 -26.72 -3.85
CA LYS A 509 3.80 -26.14 -4.82
C LYS A 509 3.33 -24.74 -4.39
N ALA A 510 2.97 -24.56 -3.12
CA ALA A 510 2.52 -23.26 -2.60
C ALA A 510 3.65 -22.20 -2.62
N ILE A 511 4.89 -22.62 -2.35
CA ILE A 511 6.08 -21.77 -2.46
C ILE A 511 6.30 -21.35 -3.90
N GLU A 512 6.20 -22.28 -4.86
CA GLU A 512 6.34 -21.99 -6.28
C GLU A 512 5.30 -20.98 -6.75
N GLU A 513 4.05 -21.11 -6.29
CA GLU A 513 3.00 -20.13 -6.55
C GLU A 513 3.37 -18.73 -6.00
N CYS A 514 3.94 -18.66 -4.78
CA CYS A 514 4.43 -17.39 -4.24
C CYS A 514 5.59 -16.81 -5.06
N LEU A 515 6.59 -17.62 -5.42
CA LEU A 515 7.77 -17.15 -6.15
C LEU A 515 7.42 -16.65 -7.57
N GLU A 516 6.42 -17.26 -8.20
CA GLU A 516 5.99 -16.89 -9.55
C GLU A 516 5.55 -15.42 -9.65
N GLU A 517 5.11 -14.81 -8.55
CA GLU A 517 4.75 -13.37 -8.48
C GLU A 517 5.87 -12.41 -8.87
N ILE A 518 7.12 -12.77 -8.53
CA ILE A 518 8.28 -11.90 -8.67
C ILE A 518 9.31 -12.47 -9.64
N ARG A 519 9.17 -13.73 -10.03
CA ARG A 519 10.09 -14.47 -10.90
C ARG A 519 10.41 -13.71 -12.20
N TYR A 520 9.39 -13.11 -12.79
CA TYR A 520 9.51 -12.29 -14.01
C TYR A 520 9.90 -10.83 -13.73
N LEU A 521 10.49 -10.53 -12.57
CA LEU A 521 11.07 -9.23 -12.25
C LEU A 521 12.59 -9.31 -12.06
N PHE A 522 13.21 -10.44 -12.42
CA PHE A 522 14.65 -10.66 -12.31
C PHE A 522 15.27 -10.97 -13.67
N LYS A 523 16.42 -10.36 -13.94
CA LYS A 523 17.27 -10.63 -15.10
C LYS A 523 18.74 -10.67 -14.68
N VAL A 524 19.60 -11.21 -15.54
CA VAL A 524 21.06 -11.10 -15.36
C VAL A 524 21.56 -9.70 -15.73
N SER A 525 22.65 -9.27 -15.10
CA SER A 525 23.19 -7.91 -15.25
C SER A 525 23.62 -7.55 -16.67
N GLY A 526 23.90 -8.53 -17.53
CA GLY A 526 24.12 -8.30 -18.95
C GLY A 526 22.98 -7.58 -19.68
N TYR A 527 21.75 -7.63 -19.16
CA TYR A 527 20.58 -6.92 -19.72
C TYR A 527 20.29 -5.57 -19.05
N SER A 528 21.13 -5.10 -18.12
CA SER A 528 20.91 -3.84 -17.38
C SER A 528 20.80 -2.60 -18.29
N TYR A 529 21.43 -2.64 -19.47
CA TYR A 529 21.33 -1.58 -20.48
C TYR A 529 19.91 -1.37 -21.02
N GLU A 530 18.99 -2.32 -20.81
CA GLU A 530 17.58 -2.18 -21.22
C GLU A 530 16.82 -1.21 -20.32
N SER A 531 17.27 -1.01 -19.07
CA SER A 531 16.54 -0.30 -18.01
C SER A 531 15.04 -0.61 -18.05
N GLU A 532 14.73 -1.91 -18.03
CA GLU A 532 13.41 -2.42 -18.30
C GLU A 532 12.48 -2.20 -17.11
N LEU A 533 11.23 -1.90 -17.45
CA LEU A 533 10.09 -1.83 -16.56
C LEU A 533 9.01 -2.78 -17.07
N ARG A 534 8.16 -3.30 -16.19
CA ARG A 534 7.06 -4.17 -16.56
C ARG A 534 5.76 -3.75 -15.93
N ILE A 535 4.69 -3.83 -16.73
CA ILE A 535 3.37 -4.10 -16.19
C ILE A 535 3.25 -5.62 -16.10
N LEU A 536 2.86 -6.13 -14.93
CA LEU A 536 2.67 -7.54 -14.67
C LEU A 536 1.25 -7.76 -14.13
N LYS A 537 0.47 -8.62 -14.79
CA LYS A 537 -0.92 -8.92 -14.42
C LYS A 537 -1.14 -10.43 -14.37
N TYR A 538 -1.87 -10.85 -13.35
CA TYR A 538 -2.34 -12.22 -13.21
C TYR A 538 -3.71 -12.36 -13.88
N ALA A 539 -3.91 -13.46 -14.62
CA ALA A 539 -5.22 -13.91 -15.06
C ALA A 539 -5.30 -15.43 -15.01
N MET A 540 -6.28 -15.94 -14.26
CA MET A 540 -6.51 -17.37 -14.13
C MET A 540 -6.82 -17.97 -15.51
N LEU A 541 -6.10 -19.02 -15.89
CA LEU A 541 -6.24 -19.70 -17.18
C LEU A 541 -7.45 -20.65 -17.17
N ASP A 542 -8.64 -20.09 -17.03
CA ASP A 542 -9.92 -20.78 -17.07
C ASP A 542 -10.61 -20.52 -18.42
N PRO A 543 -11.19 -21.55 -19.11
CA PRO A 543 -12.02 -21.35 -20.29
C PRO A 543 -13.12 -20.29 -20.17
N ASP A 544 -13.65 -20.06 -18.97
CA ASP A 544 -14.70 -19.08 -18.69
C ASP A 544 -14.16 -17.65 -18.45
N ASN A 545 -12.83 -17.46 -18.41
CA ASN A 545 -12.22 -16.15 -18.23
C ASN A 545 -12.32 -15.30 -19.51
N LYS A 546 -13.21 -14.30 -19.48
CA LYS A 546 -13.50 -13.42 -20.62
C LYS A 546 -12.46 -12.32 -20.85
N ASP A 547 -11.55 -12.11 -19.91
CA ASP A 547 -10.50 -11.10 -20.03
C ASP A 547 -9.35 -11.58 -20.93
N ILE A 548 -9.13 -12.90 -21.00
CA ILE A 548 -8.09 -13.50 -21.84
C ILE A 548 -8.56 -13.53 -23.29
N LYS A 549 -7.75 -12.96 -24.18
CA LYS A 549 -7.97 -12.94 -25.62
C LYS A 549 -6.96 -13.83 -26.34
N ILE A 550 -7.34 -14.28 -27.54
CA ILE A 550 -6.53 -15.14 -28.41
C ILE A 550 -6.14 -14.33 -29.65
N ASP A 551 -4.83 -14.24 -29.92
CA ASP A 551 -4.29 -13.75 -31.19
C ASP A 551 -4.03 -14.95 -32.10
N ASP A 552 -4.86 -15.10 -33.12
CA ASP A 552 -4.79 -16.14 -34.14
C ASP A 552 -4.28 -15.64 -35.50
N LYS A 553 -3.80 -14.39 -35.58
CA LYS A 553 -3.48 -13.71 -36.85
C LYS A 553 -2.03 -13.26 -36.95
N SER A 554 -1.36 -13.00 -35.84
CA SER A 554 -0.01 -12.40 -35.84
C SER A 554 1.13 -13.41 -36.01
N GLY A 555 0.86 -14.71 -36.11
CA GLY A 555 1.91 -15.72 -36.21
C GLY A 555 1.42 -17.13 -36.53
N PRO A 556 2.34 -18.11 -36.59
CA PRO A 556 2.02 -19.49 -36.95
C PRO A 556 1.29 -20.27 -35.84
N VAL A 557 1.29 -19.75 -34.61
CA VAL A 557 0.66 -20.36 -33.43
C VAL A 557 -0.16 -19.30 -32.71
N ALA A 558 -1.34 -19.69 -32.25
CA ALA A 558 -2.22 -18.82 -31.47
C ALA A 558 -1.58 -18.45 -30.12
N LYS A 559 -1.67 -17.18 -29.72
CA LYS A 559 -1.09 -16.67 -28.47
C LYS A 559 -2.13 -16.00 -27.60
N LEU A 560 -2.05 -16.23 -26.29
CA LEU A 560 -2.89 -15.56 -25.29
C LEU A 560 -2.38 -14.16 -24.96
N TYR A 561 -3.29 -13.20 -24.79
CA TYR A 561 -2.96 -11.88 -24.28
C TYR A 561 -4.10 -11.28 -23.46
N LEU A 562 -3.76 -10.34 -22.60
CA LEU A 562 -4.70 -9.43 -21.95
C LEU A 562 -4.62 -8.06 -22.63
N GLU A 563 -5.69 -7.29 -22.55
CA GLU A 563 -5.65 -5.85 -22.87
C GLU A 563 -5.62 -5.05 -21.58
N ARG A 564 -4.86 -3.96 -21.58
CA ARG A 564 -4.96 -2.95 -20.52
C ARG A 564 -6.39 -2.41 -20.45
N VAL A 565 -6.84 -2.09 -19.24
CA VAL A 565 -8.18 -1.51 -19.03
C VAL A 565 -8.24 -0.08 -19.58
N MET A 566 -7.16 0.69 -19.40
CA MET A 566 -7.05 2.05 -19.92
C MET A 566 -6.55 2.05 -21.37
N PRO A 567 -7.21 2.79 -22.29
CA PRO A 567 -6.68 3.00 -23.64
C PRO A 567 -5.29 3.63 -23.58
N ILE A 568 -4.42 3.29 -24.54
CA ILE A 568 -3.05 3.80 -24.54
C ILE A 568 -3.04 5.33 -24.60
N GLN A 569 -2.36 5.96 -23.64
CA GLN A 569 -2.14 7.41 -23.63
C GLN A 569 -0.69 7.69 -23.99
N LEU A 570 -0.47 8.49 -25.02
CA LEU A 570 0.86 8.79 -25.55
C LEU A 570 1.27 10.21 -25.22
N GLU A 571 2.44 10.38 -24.62
CA GLU A 571 3.09 11.69 -24.47
C GLU A 571 3.86 12.03 -25.75
N GLN A 572 4.56 11.04 -26.31
CA GLN A 572 5.43 11.25 -27.46
C GLN A 572 5.47 9.99 -28.35
N VAL A 573 5.55 10.20 -29.67
CA VAL A 573 5.88 9.15 -30.65
C VAL A 573 7.18 9.51 -31.33
N ILE A 574 8.18 8.65 -31.15
CA ILE A 574 9.49 8.77 -31.80
C ILE A 574 9.56 7.76 -32.93
N PHE A 575 9.67 8.25 -34.16
CA PHE A 575 9.88 7.40 -35.33
C PHE A 575 11.34 6.95 -35.41
N GLY A 576 11.56 5.66 -35.67
CA GLY A 576 12.89 5.10 -35.83
C GLY A 576 13.68 5.78 -36.96
N PRO A 577 15.02 5.77 -36.91
CA PRO A 577 15.87 6.38 -37.94
C PRO A 577 15.55 5.91 -39.37
N LYS A 578 15.13 4.65 -39.53
CA LYS A 578 14.79 4.02 -40.82
C LYS A 578 13.28 3.95 -41.09
N PHE A 579 12.44 4.54 -40.23
CA PHE A 579 11.00 4.59 -40.45
C PHE A 579 10.67 5.31 -41.77
N SER A 580 9.84 4.68 -42.60
CA SER A 580 9.51 5.18 -43.93
C SER A 580 8.36 6.18 -43.88
N ASN A 581 8.57 7.36 -44.47
CA ASN A 581 7.57 8.43 -44.65
C ASN A 581 6.73 8.74 -43.38
N PRO A 582 7.36 9.09 -42.24
CA PRO A 582 6.63 9.43 -41.02
C PRO A 582 5.59 10.54 -41.22
N GLU A 583 5.82 11.47 -42.16
CA GLU A 583 4.91 12.54 -42.55
C GLU A 583 3.52 12.07 -43.00
N HIS A 584 3.37 10.80 -43.41
CA HIS A 584 2.07 10.23 -43.75
C HIS A 584 1.23 9.87 -42.52
N VAL A 585 1.86 9.65 -41.37
CA VAL A 585 1.19 9.24 -40.11
C VAL A 585 0.97 10.43 -39.19
N VAL A 586 1.87 11.41 -39.22
CA VAL A 586 1.83 12.62 -38.37
C VAL A 586 0.48 13.34 -38.37
N PRO A 587 -0.21 13.60 -39.50
CA PRO A 587 -1.50 14.29 -39.51
C PRO A 587 -2.59 13.54 -38.74
N LEU A 588 -2.58 12.20 -38.80
CA LEU A 588 -3.55 11.38 -38.09
C LEU A 588 -3.29 11.39 -36.59
N LEU A 589 -2.02 11.25 -36.17
CA LEU A 589 -1.64 11.36 -34.75
C LEU A 589 -2.08 12.70 -34.16
N HIS A 590 -1.80 13.80 -34.86
CA HIS A 590 -2.20 15.15 -34.41
C HIS A 590 -3.72 15.37 -34.38
N LEU A 591 -4.47 14.70 -35.28
CA LEU A 591 -5.94 14.72 -35.24
C LEU A 591 -6.49 13.98 -34.02
N LEU A 592 -5.86 12.87 -33.63
CA LEU A 592 -6.33 12.01 -32.54
C LEU A 592 -5.94 12.54 -31.15
N ASP A 593 -4.78 13.17 -31.04
CA ASP A 593 -4.36 13.91 -29.85
C ASP A 593 -3.34 14.98 -30.27
N LYS A 594 -3.74 16.24 -30.15
CA LYS A 594 -2.95 17.41 -30.55
C LYS A 594 -1.73 17.65 -29.67
N ASP A 595 -1.75 17.08 -28.45
CA ASP A 595 -0.74 17.30 -27.42
C ASP A 595 0.38 16.24 -27.47
N ILE A 596 0.29 15.23 -28.35
CA ILE A 596 1.37 14.25 -28.60
C ILE A 596 2.57 14.94 -29.25
N GLU A 597 3.74 14.81 -28.64
CA GLU A 597 5.00 15.22 -29.25
C GLU A 597 5.43 14.23 -30.33
N LEU A 598 5.79 14.72 -31.53
CA LEU A 598 6.17 13.88 -32.67
C LEU A 598 7.60 14.19 -33.09
N LYS A 599 8.47 13.18 -33.09
CA LYS A 599 9.89 13.32 -33.44
C LYS A 599 10.36 12.16 -34.29
N ARG A 600 11.36 12.40 -35.16
CA ARG A 600 12.17 11.33 -35.76
C ARG A 600 13.49 11.21 -35.02
N SER A 601 13.90 9.99 -34.69
CA SER A 601 15.19 9.72 -34.08
C SER A 601 16.34 10.17 -34.98
N GLU A 602 17.33 10.82 -34.38
CA GLU A 602 18.56 11.26 -35.05
C GLU A 602 19.73 10.28 -34.83
N ARG A 603 19.47 9.14 -34.16
CA ARG A 603 20.50 8.13 -33.89
C ARG A 603 21.01 7.55 -35.20
N LYS A 604 22.33 7.53 -35.38
CA LYS A 604 22.98 6.95 -36.55
C LYS A 604 22.93 5.42 -36.47
N PHE A 605 21.91 4.83 -37.10
CA PHE A 605 21.77 3.39 -37.24
C PHE A 605 22.35 2.97 -38.60
N LYS A 606 23.44 2.20 -38.60
CA LYS A 606 24.10 1.75 -39.83
C LYS A 606 23.35 0.62 -40.53
#